data_AF-W4SFK6-F1
#
_entry.id   AF-W4SFK6-F1
#
_cell.length_a   1.000
_cell.length_b   1.000
_cell.length_c   1.000
_cell.angle_alpha   90.00
_cell.angle_beta   90.00
_cell.angle_gamma   90.00
#
_symmetry.space_group_name_H-M   'P 1'
#
loop_
_entity.id
_entity.type
_entity.pdbx_description
1 polymer ?
#
loop_
_entity_poly.entity_id
_entity_poly.type
_entity_poly.pdbx_seq_one_letter_code
_entity_poly.pdbx_strand_id
1 'polypeptide(L)'
;DARARICAARATTHGKLQDQLRDGLDAIVLRALAPEPGARYASVSALLDDLHRWLDGYPPRALQAGSWLRLRKFTQRHRSGVLAAALVSIALVAGLGATLWSLQHAARDAQRAQVTGDFMGSVLSSVDPGIAQDLDKTLMLRVLQQASQRAARELAEQPDARTQVELTLGRTLIALGDYPQAVLHLRIAQTLARQHTGAASAPALKAVSMLGQALTGAGKANEAEQTLRQGIALAAGGNAEQQALGNEMRARLAWALRDQGRMADAMAESRHAYVAALANGATTADQRIDAGNVYAGLLADVGQLLPAIALQRSLLRERIAMRGLEHPLVLSMRNSLAVFLLMQRDFAAAETELASLLRLTRKLYGDNAADTLMVESNLADALRQQGKLADAARITAQSWSARAPCSATMRRPPSAIAATMRCGYWTMASWMPRWPNSAHRWRRPCGCWAARIHRPPRSCAACPKPSAGSASWPPRATTHSRHCRF
;
A
#
# COMPACT_ATOMS: atom_id res chain seq x y z
N ASP A 1 0.46 -82.45 18.43
CA ASP A 1 1.36 -81.31 18.28
C ASP A 1 1.64 -80.64 19.64
N ALA A 2 2.82 -80.87 20.23
CA ALA A 2 3.11 -80.47 21.61
C ALA A 2 3.11 -78.94 21.81
N ARG A 3 3.48 -78.18 20.77
CA ARG A 3 3.53 -76.71 20.79
C ARG A 3 2.15 -76.07 20.92
N ALA A 4 1.17 -76.59 20.18
CA ALA A 4 -0.21 -76.11 20.22
C ALA A 4 -0.85 -76.32 21.60
N ARG A 5 -0.56 -77.46 22.25
CA ARG A 5 -1.03 -77.77 23.61
C ARG A 5 -0.45 -76.80 24.65
N ILE A 6 0.84 -76.46 24.55
CA ILE A 6 1.51 -75.51 25.46
C ILE A 6 0.97 -74.08 25.27
N CYS A 7 0.75 -73.66 24.02
CA CYS A 7 0.19 -72.35 23.70
C CYS A 7 -1.25 -72.20 24.27
N ALA A 8 -2.08 -73.24 24.10
CA ALA A 8 -3.43 -73.28 24.63
C ALA A 8 -3.46 -73.27 26.18
N ALA A 9 -2.59 -74.06 26.83
CA ALA A 9 -2.52 -74.11 28.30
C ALA A 9 -2.05 -72.79 28.94
N ARG A 10 -1.24 -72.01 28.22
CA ARG A 10 -0.71 -70.72 28.70
C ARG A 10 -1.46 -69.50 28.16
N ALA A 11 -2.59 -69.71 27.45
CA ALA A 11 -3.39 -68.66 26.83
C ALA A 11 -2.55 -67.65 26.01
N THR A 12 -1.54 -68.14 25.28
CA THR A 12 -0.60 -67.31 24.51
C THR A 12 -0.45 -67.82 23.08
N THR A 13 0.02 -66.95 22.19
CA THR A 13 0.27 -67.32 20.79
C THR A 13 1.70 -67.83 20.63
N HIS A 14 1.91 -68.67 19.63
CA HIS A 14 3.24 -69.22 19.32
C HIS A 14 4.30 -68.12 19.13
N GLY A 15 3.95 -67.02 18.45
CA GLY A 15 4.84 -65.87 18.27
C GLY A 15 5.22 -65.18 19.58
N LYS A 16 4.25 -64.95 20.49
CA LYS A 16 4.53 -64.38 21.81
C LYS A 16 5.39 -65.30 22.67
N LEU A 17 5.20 -66.61 22.58
CA LEU A 17 6.00 -67.60 23.30
C LEU A 17 7.46 -67.62 22.77
N GLN A 18 7.64 -67.54 21.45
CA GLN A 18 8.97 -67.42 20.84
C GLN A 18 9.67 -66.12 21.23
N ASP A 19 8.93 -65.00 21.28
CA ASP A 19 9.48 -63.72 21.72
C ASP A 19 9.86 -63.71 23.21
N GLN A 20 9.11 -64.41 24.07
CA GLN A 20 9.46 -64.60 25.48
C GLN A 20 10.69 -65.48 25.68
N LEU A 21 10.89 -66.48 24.83
CA LEU A 21 12.11 -67.30 24.86
C LEU A 21 13.33 -66.49 24.42
N ARG A 22 13.19 -65.62 23.40
CA ARG A 22 14.24 -64.72 22.88
C ARG A 22 14.71 -63.64 23.86
N ASP A 23 14.08 -63.50 25.02
CA ASP A 23 14.49 -62.59 26.10
C ASP A 23 15.61 -63.17 26.99
N GLY A 24 16.15 -64.35 26.66
CA GLY A 24 17.36 -64.92 27.26
C GLY A 24 17.15 -66.03 28.29
N LEU A 25 15.89 -66.40 28.59
CA LEU A 25 15.58 -67.54 29.46
C LEU A 25 16.01 -68.87 28.82
N ASP A 26 15.91 -68.96 27.49
CA ASP A 26 16.41 -70.08 26.69
C ASP A 26 17.93 -70.24 26.83
N ALA A 27 18.69 -69.15 26.78
CA ALA A 27 20.14 -69.16 26.97
C ALA A 27 20.54 -69.61 28.38
N ILE A 28 19.78 -69.23 29.40
CA ILE A 28 20.01 -69.70 30.78
C ILE A 28 19.83 -71.22 30.85
N VAL A 29 18.72 -71.75 30.30
CA VAL A 29 18.41 -73.18 30.32
C VAL A 29 19.40 -73.99 29.49
N LEU A 30 19.76 -73.51 28.29
CA LEU A 30 20.74 -74.17 27.42
C LEU A 30 22.13 -74.21 28.06
N ARG A 31 22.54 -73.16 28.77
CA ARG A 31 23.81 -73.15 29.51
C ARG A 31 23.78 -74.09 30.71
N ALA A 32 22.65 -74.21 31.41
CA ALA A 32 22.50 -75.16 32.52
C ALA A 32 22.55 -76.63 32.05
N LEU A 33 22.03 -76.91 30.85
CA LEU A 33 21.96 -78.24 30.25
C LEU A 33 23.14 -78.56 29.30
N ALA A 34 24.20 -77.74 29.29
CA ALA A 34 25.30 -77.92 28.36
C ALA A 34 25.93 -79.33 28.49
N PRO A 35 26.26 -80.03 27.39
CA PRO A 35 26.80 -81.40 27.46
C PRO A 35 28.13 -81.49 28.20
N GLU A 36 29.01 -80.51 27.97
CA GLU A 36 30.32 -80.43 28.62
C GLU A 36 30.23 -79.78 30.00
N PRO A 37 30.81 -80.38 31.07
CA PRO A 37 30.78 -79.82 32.41
C PRO A 37 31.37 -78.40 32.51
N GLY A 38 32.41 -78.09 31.72
CA GLY A 38 33.06 -76.77 31.71
C GLY A 38 32.22 -75.66 31.06
N ALA A 39 31.20 -75.99 30.26
CA ALA A 39 30.31 -75.04 29.62
C ALA A 39 29.08 -74.69 30.49
N ARG A 40 28.84 -75.45 31.58
CA ARG A 40 27.76 -75.20 32.54
C ARG A 40 28.10 -74.03 33.47
N TYR A 41 27.13 -73.61 34.27
CA TYR A 41 27.40 -72.68 35.36
C TYR A 41 28.37 -73.30 36.37
N ALA A 42 29.41 -72.55 36.75
CA ALA A 42 30.41 -73.01 37.71
C ALA A 42 29.84 -73.24 39.13
N SER A 43 28.71 -72.62 39.46
CA SER A 43 28.04 -72.76 40.74
C SER A 43 26.53 -72.53 40.62
N VAL A 44 25.78 -72.98 41.63
CA VAL A 44 24.34 -72.67 41.77
C VAL A 44 24.12 -71.16 41.93
N SER A 45 25.03 -70.45 42.61
CA SER A 45 24.96 -68.99 42.73
C SER A 45 25.05 -68.28 41.38
N ALA A 46 25.90 -68.75 40.45
CA ALA A 46 26.02 -68.17 39.13
C ALA A 46 24.74 -68.36 38.28
N LEU A 47 24.02 -69.48 38.47
CA LEU A 47 22.72 -69.72 37.87
C LEU A 47 21.64 -68.82 38.47
N LEU A 48 21.61 -68.70 39.81
CA LEU A 48 20.67 -67.83 40.51
C LEU A 48 20.87 -66.35 40.14
N ASP A 49 22.11 -65.90 40.00
CA ASP A 49 22.44 -64.52 39.58
C ASP A 49 21.90 -64.22 38.17
N ASP A 50 22.00 -65.16 37.22
CA ASP A 50 21.47 -64.98 35.87
C ASP A 50 19.93 -65.06 35.83
N LEU A 51 19.31 -65.87 36.70
CA LEU A 51 17.85 -65.90 36.88
C LEU A 51 17.32 -64.61 37.51
N HIS A 52 17.96 -64.09 38.55
CA HIS A 52 17.61 -62.81 39.15
C HIS A 52 17.77 -61.67 38.15
N ARG A 53 18.86 -61.65 37.37
CA ARG A 53 19.03 -60.68 36.27
C ARG A 53 17.87 -60.74 35.28
N TRP A 54 17.44 -61.93 34.88
CA TRP A 54 16.31 -62.08 33.96
C TRP A 54 14.99 -61.57 34.58
N LEU A 55 14.71 -61.92 35.84
CA LEU A 55 13.52 -61.49 36.58
C LEU A 55 13.50 -59.96 36.78
N ASP A 56 14.65 -59.35 37.05
CA ASP A 56 14.83 -57.91 37.22
C ASP A 56 14.87 -57.14 35.88
N GLY A 57 14.69 -57.85 34.75
CA GLY A 57 14.64 -57.26 33.42
C GLY A 57 16.01 -56.86 32.86
N TYR A 58 17.12 -57.38 33.40
CA TYR A 58 18.45 -57.29 32.80
C TYR A 58 18.70 -58.44 31.82
N PRO A 59 19.53 -58.24 30.77
CA PRO A 59 19.94 -59.35 29.91
C PRO A 59 20.79 -60.36 30.72
N PRO A 60 20.47 -61.67 30.66
CA PRO A 60 21.26 -62.71 31.31
C PRO A 60 22.70 -62.75 30.77
N ARG A 61 23.70 -63.09 31.59
CA ARG A 61 25.09 -63.21 31.13
C ARG A 61 25.29 -64.40 30.20
N ALA A 62 24.45 -65.43 30.30
CA ALA A 62 24.40 -66.53 29.35
C ALA A 62 24.04 -66.12 27.91
N LEU A 63 23.38 -64.98 27.73
CA LEU A 63 23.06 -64.43 26.42
C LEU A 63 24.09 -63.34 26.07
N GLN A 64 24.86 -63.49 24.99
CA GLN A 64 25.62 -62.38 24.42
C GLN A 64 24.67 -61.36 23.80
N ALA A 65 24.06 -60.52 24.63
CA ALA A 65 23.01 -59.59 24.21
C ALA A 65 23.57 -58.46 23.32
N GLY A 66 23.02 -58.36 22.10
CA GLY A 66 23.27 -57.22 21.22
C GLY A 66 22.83 -55.89 21.84
N SER A 67 23.40 -54.78 21.36
CA SER A 67 23.15 -53.42 21.89
C SER A 67 21.66 -53.03 21.86
N TRP A 68 20.91 -53.54 20.89
CA TRP A 68 19.47 -53.29 20.75
C TRP A 68 18.62 -53.93 21.87
N LEU A 69 18.92 -55.17 22.27
CA LEU A 69 18.18 -55.85 23.34
C LEU A 69 18.43 -55.16 24.69
N ARG A 70 19.66 -54.69 24.92
CA ARG A 70 20.03 -53.87 26.08
C ARG A 70 19.25 -52.55 26.11
N LEU A 71 19.17 -51.85 24.98
CA LEU A 71 18.41 -50.60 24.87
C LEU A 71 16.91 -50.82 25.11
N ARG A 72 16.33 -51.90 24.57
CA ARG A 72 14.92 -52.26 24.79
C ARG A 72 14.61 -52.58 26.26
N LYS A 73 15.45 -53.38 26.92
CA LYS A 73 15.27 -53.69 28.35
C LYS A 73 15.46 -52.43 29.21
N PHE A 74 16.39 -51.54 28.83
CA PHE A 74 16.58 -50.24 29.48
C PHE A 74 15.35 -49.31 29.34
N THR A 75 14.76 -49.20 28.13
CA THR A 75 13.56 -48.38 27.92
C THR A 75 12.32 -48.96 28.60
N GLN A 76 12.23 -50.29 28.73
CA GLN A 76 11.18 -50.95 29.48
C GLN A 76 11.28 -50.68 31.00
N ARG A 77 12.50 -50.59 31.54
CA ARG A 77 12.73 -50.30 32.97
C ARG A 77 12.56 -48.82 33.32
N HIS A 78 13.00 -47.92 32.45
CA HIS A 78 12.98 -46.47 32.69
C HIS A 78 11.93 -45.74 31.84
N ARG A 79 10.71 -46.30 31.73
CA ARG A 79 9.65 -45.74 30.87
C ARG A 79 9.35 -44.27 31.13
N SER A 80 9.23 -43.87 32.40
CA SER A 80 8.95 -42.48 32.79
C SER A 80 10.11 -41.54 32.45
N GLY A 81 11.35 -41.96 32.76
CA GLY A 81 12.55 -41.16 32.49
C GLY A 81 12.82 -40.99 30.98
N VAL A 82 12.63 -42.05 30.19
CA VAL A 82 12.80 -42.01 28.74
C VAL A 82 11.72 -41.14 28.09
N LEU A 83 10.46 -41.22 28.56
CA LEU A 83 9.39 -40.35 28.08
C LEU A 83 9.66 -38.87 28.40
N ALA A 84 10.08 -38.55 29.63
CA ALA A 84 10.43 -37.19 30.01
C ALA A 84 11.60 -36.64 29.16
N ALA A 85 12.66 -37.43 28.99
CA ALA A 85 13.80 -37.06 28.14
C ALA A 85 13.41 -36.87 26.67
N ALA A 86 12.53 -37.72 26.14
CA ALA A 86 12.03 -37.59 24.77
C ALA A 86 11.20 -36.31 24.60
N LEU A 87 10.31 -35.99 25.54
CA LEU A 87 9.50 -34.76 25.50
C LEU A 87 10.37 -33.51 25.55
N VAL A 88 11.36 -33.47 26.45
CA VAL A 88 12.33 -32.37 26.53
C VAL A 88 13.11 -32.24 25.23
N SER A 89 13.56 -33.34 24.65
CA SER A 89 14.31 -33.33 23.38
C SER A 89 13.45 -32.81 22.22
N ILE A 90 12.19 -33.23 22.13
CA ILE A 90 11.25 -32.75 21.11
C ILE A 90 10.99 -31.24 21.28
N ALA A 91 10.77 -30.77 22.51
CA ALA A 91 10.58 -29.36 22.79
C ALA A 91 11.81 -28.52 22.42
N LEU A 92 13.01 -29.02 22.71
CA LEU A 92 14.28 -28.37 22.31
C LEU A 92 14.42 -28.31 20.79
N VAL A 93 14.15 -29.40 20.07
CA VAL A 93 14.22 -29.43 18.59
C VAL A 93 13.18 -28.51 17.97
N ALA A 94 11.95 -28.51 18.48
CA ALA A 94 10.89 -27.63 18.01
C ALA A 94 11.22 -26.16 18.29
N GLY A 95 11.73 -25.85 19.49
CA GLY A 95 12.20 -24.52 19.87
C GLY A 95 13.36 -24.05 18.99
N LEU A 96 14.37 -24.90 18.79
CA LEU A 96 15.51 -24.60 17.93
C LEU A 96 15.05 -24.39 16.48
N GLY A 97 14.15 -25.24 15.97
CA GLY A 97 13.54 -25.08 14.65
C GLY A 97 12.79 -23.76 14.51
N ALA A 98 11.98 -23.39 15.51
CA ALA A 98 11.25 -22.12 15.53
C ALA A 98 12.20 -20.91 15.58
N THR A 99 13.27 -20.97 16.38
CA THR A 99 14.28 -19.90 16.44
C THR A 99 15.07 -19.76 15.13
N LEU A 100 15.50 -20.86 14.51
CA LEU A 100 16.17 -20.84 13.21
C LEU A 100 15.24 -20.30 12.10
N TRP A 101 13.98 -20.71 12.11
CA TRP A 101 12.96 -20.22 11.18
C TRP A 101 12.71 -18.72 11.38
N SER A 102 12.64 -18.25 12.63
CA SER A 102 12.49 -16.84 12.98
C SER A 102 13.70 -16.00 12.55
N LEU A 103 14.92 -16.50 12.76
CA LEU A 103 16.15 -15.82 12.33
C LEU A 103 16.23 -15.71 10.81
N GLN A 104 15.83 -16.75 10.06
CA GLN A 104 15.76 -16.67 8.61
C GLN A 104 14.67 -15.72 8.11
N HIS A 105 13.51 -15.68 8.76
CA HIS A 105 12.47 -14.69 8.46
C HIS A 105 12.97 -13.27 8.69
N ALA A 106 13.58 -13.02 9.86
CA ALA A 106 14.15 -11.74 10.22
C ALA A 106 15.27 -11.32 9.26
N ALA A 107 16.12 -12.24 8.80
CA ALA A 107 17.17 -11.95 7.83
C ALA A 107 16.62 -11.56 6.44
N ARG A 108 15.56 -12.24 5.97
CA ARG A 108 14.88 -11.87 4.72
C ARG A 108 14.19 -10.51 4.83
N ASP A 109 13.57 -10.22 5.97
CA ASP A 109 12.93 -8.93 6.22
C ASP A 109 13.95 -7.80 6.39
N ALA A 110 15.10 -8.07 7.02
CA ALA A 110 16.21 -7.14 7.10
C ALA A 110 16.80 -6.87 5.72
N GLN A 111 16.98 -7.88 4.87
CA GLN A 111 17.45 -7.69 3.50
C GLN A 111 16.44 -6.90 2.65
N ARG A 112 15.13 -7.13 2.82
CA ARG A 112 14.06 -6.32 2.20
C ARG A 112 14.12 -4.86 2.66
N ALA A 113 14.29 -4.64 3.96
CA ALA A 113 14.37 -3.30 4.55
C ALA A 113 15.66 -2.57 4.16
N GLN A 114 16.78 -3.28 4.07
CA GLN A 114 18.09 -2.74 3.74
C GLN A 114 18.22 -2.43 2.25
N VAL A 115 17.73 -3.29 1.33
CA VAL A 115 17.67 -2.94 -0.10
C VAL A 115 16.72 -1.76 -0.34
N THR A 116 15.57 -1.71 0.35
CA THR A 116 14.65 -0.57 0.28
C THR A 116 15.29 0.69 0.87
N GLY A 117 16.01 0.57 1.98
CA GLY A 117 16.67 1.65 2.70
C GLY A 117 17.91 2.18 2.00
N ASP A 118 18.69 1.34 1.35
CA ASP A 118 19.86 1.70 0.53
C ASP A 118 19.42 2.24 -0.83
N PHE A 119 18.32 1.74 -1.40
CA PHE A 119 17.73 2.30 -2.61
C PHE A 119 17.08 3.66 -2.33
N MET A 120 16.20 3.77 -1.32
CA MET A 120 15.67 5.07 -0.84
C MET A 120 16.82 5.96 -0.39
N GLY A 121 17.84 5.40 0.25
CA GLY A 121 19.08 6.06 0.63
C GLY A 121 19.79 6.65 -0.57
N SER A 122 19.98 5.92 -1.67
CA SER A 122 20.63 6.44 -2.89
C SER A 122 19.76 7.38 -3.72
N VAL A 123 18.43 7.21 -3.69
CA VAL A 123 17.46 8.09 -4.35
C VAL A 123 17.25 9.38 -3.55
N LEU A 124 17.36 9.34 -2.23
CA LEU A 124 17.26 10.50 -1.34
C LEU A 124 18.63 11.16 -1.09
N SER A 125 19.74 10.42 -1.06
CA SER A 125 21.11 10.96 -0.91
C SER A 125 21.65 11.57 -2.19
N SER A 126 20.94 11.40 -3.32
CA SER A 126 21.14 12.19 -4.52
C SER A 126 20.28 13.47 -4.53
N VAL A 127 19.54 13.75 -3.46
CA VAL A 127 18.73 14.96 -3.29
C VAL A 127 19.01 15.56 -1.91
N ASP A 128 20.03 16.40 -1.86
CA ASP A 128 20.28 17.29 -0.72
C ASP A 128 19.02 18.14 -0.45
N PRO A 129 18.36 18.06 0.73
CA PRO A 129 17.11 18.77 1.01
C PRO A 129 17.22 20.30 0.94
N GLY A 130 18.45 20.83 0.98
CA GLY A 130 18.75 22.24 0.76
C GLY A 130 18.63 22.70 -0.70
N ILE A 131 18.42 21.77 -1.65
CA ILE A 131 18.33 22.03 -3.10
C ILE A 131 16.93 21.67 -3.65
N ALA A 132 15.92 21.50 -2.77
CA ALA A 132 14.55 21.15 -3.19
C ALA A 132 13.80 22.28 -3.93
N GLN A 133 14.37 23.49 -4.02
CA GLN A 133 13.72 24.61 -4.71
C GLN A 133 13.93 24.64 -6.24
N ASP A 134 14.89 23.86 -6.77
CA ASP A 134 15.25 23.94 -8.20
C ASP A 134 15.56 22.60 -8.87
N LEU A 135 15.25 21.46 -8.22
CA LEU A 135 15.39 20.16 -8.89
C LEU A 135 14.32 20.04 -9.98
N ASP A 136 14.72 20.35 -11.22
CA ASP A 136 13.88 20.21 -12.41
C ASP A 136 13.21 18.83 -12.38
N LYS A 137 11.87 18.79 -12.42
CA LYS A 137 11.07 17.56 -12.49
C LYS A 137 11.64 16.61 -13.56
N THR A 138 12.19 17.15 -14.63
CA THR A 138 12.86 16.43 -15.71
C THR A 138 14.10 15.65 -15.24
N LEU A 139 14.91 16.23 -14.36
CA LEU A 139 16.09 15.58 -13.79
C LEU A 139 15.68 14.45 -12.86
N MET A 140 14.70 14.67 -11.98
CA MET A 140 14.21 13.65 -11.07
C MET A 140 13.59 12.47 -11.81
N LEU A 141 12.79 12.73 -12.85
CA LEU A 141 12.25 11.67 -13.71
C LEU A 141 13.36 10.89 -14.41
N ARG A 142 14.43 11.54 -14.87
CA ARG A 142 15.58 10.87 -15.47
C ARG A 142 16.32 9.99 -14.46
N VAL A 143 16.51 10.46 -13.23
CA VAL A 143 17.14 9.67 -12.15
C VAL A 143 16.28 8.45 -11.83
N LEU A 144 14.97 8.62 -11.67
CA LEU A 144 14.05 7.50 -11.41
C LEU A 144 14.04 6.48 -12.55
N GLN A 145 14.09 6.95 -13.81
CA GLN A 145 14.17 6.08 -14.98
C GLN A 145 15.49 5.29 -15.01
N GLN A 146 16.62 5.95 -14.71
CA GLN A 146 17.92 5.30 -14.62
C GLN A 146 17.95 4.28 -13.47
N ALA A 147 17.36 4.62 -12.32
CA ALA A 147 17.23 3.74 -11.17
C ALA A 147 16.41 2.48 -11.51
N SER A 148 15.30 2.62 -12.24
CA SER A 148 14.52 1.47 -12.74
C SER A 148 15.33 0.57 -13.68
N GLN A 149 16.04 1.17 -14.66
CA GLN A 149 16.85 0.39 -15.59
C GLN A 149 17.98 -0.37 -14.90
N ARG A 150 18.59 0.25 -13.87
CA ARG A 150 19.61 -0.38 -13.04
C ARG A 150 19.03 -1.54 -12.22
N ALA A 151 17.90 -1.30 -11.54
CA ALA A 151 17.18 -2.32 -10.78
C ALA A 151 16.79 -3.52 -11.66
N ALA A 152 16.37 -3.28 -12.91
CA ALA A 152 16.03 -4.35 -13.84
C ALA A 152 17.23 -5.24 -14.21
N ARG A 153 18.47 -4.72 -14.18
CA ARG A 153 19.69 -5.48 -14.46
C ARG A 153 20.25 -6.15 -13.21
N GLU A 154 20.39 -5.40 -12.12
CA GLU A 154 21.04 -5.87 -10.88
C GLU A 154 20.14 -6.82 -10.07
N LEU A 155 18.82 -6.66 -10.16
CA LEU A 155 17.83 -7.48 -9.43
C LEU A 155 17.13 -8.50 -10.33
N ALA A 156 17.73 -8.88 -11.46
CA ALA A 156 17.14 -9.85 -12.40
C ALA A 156 16.81 -11.19 -11.72
N GLU A 157 17.71 -11.67 -10.85
CA GLU A 157 17.56 -12.91 -10.09
C GLU A 157 16.82 -12.74 -8.75
N GLN A 158 16.37 -11.51 -8.43
CA GLN A 158 15.72 -11.18 -7.16
C GLN A 158 14.34 -10.53 -7.39
N PRO A 159 13.34 -11.32 -7.81
CA PRO A 159 12.03 -10.79 -8.22
C PRO A 159 11.26 -10.10 -7.10
N ASP A 160 11.41 -10.55 -5.85
CA ASP A 160 10.77 -9.92 -4.69
C ASP A 160 11.36 -8.52 -4.42
N ALA A 161 12.69 -8.39 -4.47
CA ALA A 161 13.36 -7.10 -4.31
C ALA A 161 13.01 -6.15 -5.46
N ARG A 162 12.99 -6.67 -6.70
CA ARG A 162 12.59 -5.89 -7.89
C ARG A 162 11.14 -5.40 -7.77
N THR A 163 10.21 -6.25 -7.36
CA THR A 163 8.81 -5.87 -7.08
C THR A 163 8.74 -4.67 -6.14
N GLN A 164 9.50 -4.69 -5.04
CA GLN A 164 9.48 -3.63 -4.05
C GLN A 164 10.05 -2.30 -4.57
N VAL A 165 11.10 -2.36 -5.40
CA VAL A 165 11.64 -1.18 -6.08
C VAL A 165 10.59 -0.59 -7.03
N GLU A 166 9.95 -1.41 -7.85
CA GLU A 166 8.91 -0.96 -8.79
C GLU A 166 7.70 -0.36 -8.07
N LEU A 167 7.28 -0.92 -6.93
CA LEU A 167 6.26 -0.32 -6.06
C LEU A 167 6.70 1.07 -5.54
N THR A 168 7.96 1.19 -5.11
CA THR A 168 8.49 2.46 -4.58
C THR A 168 8.58 3.52 -5.66
N LEU A 169 9.03 3.16 -6.87
CA LEU A 169 9.04 4.03 -8.04
C LEU A 169 7.62 4.47 -8.40
N GLY A 170 6.68 3.53 -8.49
CA GLY A 170 5.27 3.82 -8.76
C GLY A 170 4.68 4.82 -7.75
N ARG A 171 4.94 4.64 -6.45
CA ARG A 171 4.49 5.59 -5.40
C ARG A 171 5.06 6.99 -5.62
N THR A 172 6.35 7.06 -5.93
CA THR A 172 7.07 8.33 -6.11
C THR A 172 6.54 9.07 -7.34
N LEU A 173 6.33 8.35 -8.44
CA LEU A 173 5.77 8.91 -9.68
C LEU A 173 4.33 9.41 -9.51
N ILE A 174 3.50 8.71 -8.73
CA ILE A 174 2.17 9.21 -8.33
C ILE A 174 2.31 10.54 -7.58
N ALA A 175 3.21 10.64 -6.60
CA ALA A 175 3.42 11.87 -5.84
C ALA A 175 3.90 13.04 -6.72
N LEU A 176 4.68 12.74 -7.77
CA LEU A 176 5.12 13.74 -8.76
C LEU A 176 4.06 14.06 -9.83
N GLY A 177 2.91 13.38 -9.80
CA GLY A 177 1.83 13.50 -10.78
C GLY A 177 2.17 12.94 -12.16
N ASP A 178 3.21 12.11 -12.30
CA ASP A 178 3.51 11.39 -13.54
C ASP A 178 2.80 10.03 -13.56
N TYR A 179 1.49 10.10 -13.72
CA TYR A 179 0.63 8.93 -13.72
C TYR A 179 0.93 7.92 -14.85
N PRO A 180 1.26 8.34 -16.10
CA PRO A 180 1.61 7.40 -17.16
C PRO A 180 2.82 6.53 -16.82
N GLN A 181 3.90 7.10 -16.29
CA GLN A 181 5.06 6.32 -15.86
C GLN A 181 4.72 5.46 -14.63
N ALA A 182 3.96 5.99 -13.67
CA ALA A 182 3.53 5.20 -12.52
C ALA A 182 2.77 3.93 -12.93
N VAL A 183 1.85 4.03 -13.90
CA VAL A 183 1.12 2.88 -14.45
C VAL A 183 2.07 1.83 -15.02
N LEU A 184 3.13 2.24 -15.72
CA LEU A 184 4.12 1.31 -16.27
C LEU A 184 4.82 0.51 -15.17
N HIS A 185 5.41 1.19 -14.19
CA HIS A 185 6.13 0.55 -13.08
C HIS A 185 5.22 -0.34 -12.23
N LEU A 186 3.99 0.10 -11.96
CA LEU A 186 3.04 -0.66 -11.15
C LEU A 186 2.52 -1.91 -11.88
N ARG A 187 2.42 -1.90 -13.21
CA ARG A 187 2.16 -3.13 -13.98
C ARG A 187 3.32 -4.12 -13.92
N ILE A 188 4.57 -3.63 -13.96
CA ILE A 188 5.74 -4.49 -13.80
C ILE A 188 5.72 -5.12 -12.41
N ALA A 189 5.51 -4.32 -11.36
CA ALA A 189 5.38 -4.81 -9.98
C ALA A 189 4.25 -5.85 -9.84
N GLN A 190 3.08 -5.58 -10.43
CA GLN A 190 1.95 -6.50 -10.42
C GLN A 190 2.28 -7.84 -11.09
N THR A 191 2.90 -7.81 -12.27
CA THR A 191 3.28 -9.01 -13.01
C THR A 191 4.31 -9.83 -12.24
N LEU A 192 5.37 -9.18 -11.74
CA LEU A 192 6.43 -9.85 -10.98
C LEU A 192 5.88 -10.50 -9.70
N ALA A 193 5.11 -9.74 -8.91
CA ALA A 193 4.49 -10.26 -7.68
C ALA A 193 3.54 -11.42 -7.96
N ARG A 194 2.75 -11.34 -9.04
CA ARG A 194 1.82 -12.40 -9.44
C ARG A 194 2.54 -13.68 -9.86
N GLN A 195 3.66 -13.57 -10.57
CA GLN A 195 4.42 -14.73 -11.06
C GLN A 195 5.20 -15.44 -9.97
N HIS A 196 5.81 -14.69 -9.05
CA HIS A 196 6.76 -15.25 -8.07
C HIS A 196 6.15 -15.50 -6.68
N THR A 197 5.24 -14.63 -6.23
CA THR A 197 4.64 -14.73 -4.89
C THR A 197 3.17 -15.15 -4.94
N GLY A 198 2.51 -14.95 -6.09
CA GLY A 198 1.10 -15.29 -6.31
C GLY A 198 0.17 -14.07 -6.34
N ALA A 199 -0.95 -14.21 -7.05
CA ALA A 199 -1.86 -13.10 -7.35
C ALA A 199 -2.54 -12.47 -6.12
N ALA A 200 -2.74 -13.25 -5.05
CA ALA A 200 -3.34 -12.79 -3.80
C ALA A 200 -2.29 -12.32 -2.76
N SER A 201 -1.00 -12.37 -3.08
CA SER A 201 0.06 -11.94 -2.16
C SER A 201 -0.05 -10.45 -1.82
N ALA A 202 0.40 -10.04 -0.63
CA ALA A 202 0.35 -8.64 -0.21
C ALA A 202 1.05 -7.68 -1.19
N PRO A 203 2.24 -7.99 -1.76
CA PRO A 203 2.86 -7.14 -2.78
C PRO A 203 2.03 -7.02 -4.07
N ALA A 204 1.40 -8.11 -4.52
CA ALA A 204 0.54 -8.09 -5.71
C ALA A 204 -0.72 -7.25 -5.48
N LEU A 205 -1.37 -7.40 -4.34
CA LEU A 205 -2.53 -6.59 -3.95
C LEU A 205 -2.15 -5.11 -3.80
N LYS A 206 -1.00 -4.80 -3.19
CA LYS A 206 -0.50 -3.42 -3.09
C LYS A 206 -0.24 -2.79 -4.46
N ALA A 207 0.35 -3.55 -5.39
CA ALA A 207 0.56 -3.11 -6.77
C ALA A 207 -0.78 -2.78 -7.45
N VAL A 208 -1.78 -3.65 -7.34
CA VAL A 208 -3.14 -3.42 -7.88
C VAL A 208 -3.76 -2.16 -7.31
N SER A 209 -3.66 -1.98 -5.99
CA SER A 209 -4.23 -0.84 -5.29
C SER A 209 -3.64 0.48 -5.79
N MET A 210 -2.31 0.56 -5.86
CA MET A 210 -1.61 1.74 -6.37
C MET A 210 -1.83 1.95 -7.87
N LEU A 211 -1.91 0.87 -8.65
CA LEU A 211 -2.19 0.92 -10.08
C LEU A 211 -3.56 1.54 -10.34
N GLY A 212 -4.57 1.19 -9.55
CA GLY A 212 -5.88 1.82 -9.62
C GLY A 212 -5.82 3.33 -9.40
N GLN A 213 -5.07 3.80 -8.40
CA GLN A 213 -4.85 5.24 -8.17
C GLN A 213 -4.15 5.91 -9.36
N ALA A 214 -3.10 5.29 -9.90
CA ALA A 214 -2.37 5.83 -11.05
C ALA A 214 -3.25 5.87 -12.31
N LEU A 215 -4.08 4.85 -12.54
CA LEU A 215 -5.02 4.80 -13.66
C LEU A 215 -6.08 5.89 -13.58
N THR A 216 -6.65 6.13 -12.39
CA THR A 216 -7.58 7.25 -12.16
C THR A 216 -6.91 8.58 -12.45
N GLY A 217 -5.71 8.82 -11.90
CA GLY A 217 -4.95 10.06 -12.17
C GLY A 217 -4.55 10.24 -13.64
N ALA A 218 -4.38 9.15 -14.39
CA ALA A 218 -4.15 9.17 -15.84
C ALA A 218 -5.43 9.37 -16.68
N GLY A 219 -6.60 9.55 -16.04
CA GLY A 219 -7.89 9.68 -16.72
C GLY A 219 -8.45 8.38 -17.27
N LYS A 220 -7.90 7.22 -16.88
CA LYS A 220 -8.32 5.88 -17.33
C LYS A 220 -9.26 5.23 -16.30
N ALA A 221 -10.33 5.93 -15.93
CA ALA A 221 -11.22 5.52 -14.84
C ALA A 221 -11.88 4.14 -15.05
N ASN A 222 -12.21 3.76 -16.29
CA ASN A 222 -12.78 2.44 -16.59
C ASN A 222 -11.78 1.31 -16.36
N GLU A 223 -10.53 1.50 -16.77
CA GLU A 223 -9.45 0.53 -16.55
C GLU A 223 -9.10 0.43 -15.05
N ALA A 224 -9.15 1.57 -14.33
CA ALA A 224 -8.99 1.61 -12.89
C ALA A 224 -10.07 0.78 -12.18
N GLU A 225 -11.34 0.96 -12.56
CA GLU A 225 -12.47 0.20 -12.00
C GLU A 225 -12.29 -1.31 -12.19
N GLN A 226 -11.98 -1.74 -13.41
CA GLN A 226 -11.78 -3.16 -13.72
C GLN A 226 -10.64 -3.75 -12.88
N THR A 227 -9.51 -3.05 -12.83
CA THR A 227 -8.31 -3.47 -12.10
C THR A 227 -8.58 -3.58 -10.59
N LEU A 228 -9.23 -2.56 -10.02
CA LEU A 228 -9.55 -2.51 -8.59
C LEU A 228 -10.58 -3.58 -8.21
N ARG A 229 -11.64 -3.80 -9.01
CA ARG A 229 -12.62 -4.86 -8.74
C ARG A 229 -12.00 -6.25 -8.73
N GLN A 230 -11.07 -6.53 -9.65
CA GLN A 230 -10.32 -7.78 -9.65
C GLN A 230 -9.49 -7.94 -8.37
N GLY A 231 -8.77 -6.89 -7.96
CA GLY A 231 -8.00 -6.91 -6.71
C GLY A 231 -8.87 -7.11 -5.46
N ILE A 232 -10.02 -6.44 -5.39
CA ILE A 232 -10.99 -6.58 -4.30
C ILE A 232 -11.49 -8.03 -4.22
N ALA A 233 -11.81 -8.65 -5.35
CA ALA A 233 -12.25 -10.04 -5.38
C ALA A 233 -11.15 -11.01 -4.90
N LEU A 234 -9.90 -10.79 -5.29
CA LEU A 234 -8.76 -11.58 -4.82
C LEU A 234 -8.51 -11.39 -3.31
N ALA A 235 -8.68 -10.18 -2.80
CA ALA A 235 -8.51 -9.85 -1.39
C ALA A 235 -9.63 -10.40 -0.49
N ALA A 236 -10.84 -10.59 -1.01
CA ALA A 236 -12.02 -10.97 -0.23
C ALA A 236 -11.89 -12.36 0.42
N GLY A 237 -11.25 -13.32 -0.26
CA GLY A 237 -11.02 -14.67 0.26
C GLY A 237 -9.76 -14.81 1.13
N GLY A 238 -9.05 -13.72 1.40
CA GLY A 238 -7.78 -13.72 2.11
C GLY A 238 -7.91 -13.59 3.64
N ASN A 239 -6.75 -13.52 4.29
CA ASN A 239 -6.60 -13.19 5.70
C ASN A 239 -7.01 -11.73 5.98
N ALA A 240 -7.03 -11.35 7.26
CA ALA A 240 -7.44 -10.01 7.69
C ALA A 240 -6.59 -8.88 7.04
N GLU A 241 -5.29 -9.09 6.83
CA GLU A 241 -4.40 -8.12 6.17
C GLU A 241 -4.76 -7.95 4.68
N GLN A 242 -5.00 -9.05 3.97
CA GLN A 242 -5.45 -9.03 2.58
C GLN A 242 -6.81 -8.34 2.46
N GLN A 243 -7.74 -8.61 3.37
CA GLN A 243 -9.03 -7.93 3.44
C GLN A 243 -8.88 -6.42 3.68
N ALA A 244 -7.93 -5.99 4.52
CA ALA A 244 -7.65 -4.57 4.74
C ALA A 244 -7.16 -3.88 3.44
N LEU A 245 -6.31 -4.54 2.66
CA LEU A 245 -5.89 -4.06 1.33
C LEU A 245 -7.08 -4.00 0.35
N GLY A 246 -8.01 -4.96 0.42
CA GLY A 246 -9.26 -4.92 -0.33
C GLY A 246 -10.13 -3.70 0.00
N ASN A 247 -10.23 -3.33 1.28
CA ASN A 247 -10.94 -2.13 1.71
C ASN A 247 -10.26 -0.85 1.20
N GLU A 248 -8.93 -0.81 1.20
CA GLU A 248 -8.16 0.30 0.61
C GLU A 248 -8.44 0.44 -0.90
N MET A 249 -8.55 -0.68 -1.63
CA MET A 249 -8.92 -0.67 -3.05
C MET A 249 -10.33 -0.15 -3.28
N ARG A 250 -11.30 -0.44 -2.39
CA ARG A 250 -12.66 0.10 -2.47
C ARG A 250 -12.69 1.62 -2.32
N ALA A 251 -11.88 2.17 -1.41
CA ALA A 251 -11.72 3.62 -1.30
C ALA A 251 -11.16 4.24 -2.60
N ARG A 252 -10.19 3.58 -3.25
CA ARG A 252 -9.68 4.03 -4.56
C ARG A 252 -10.71 3.87 -5.69
N LEU A 253 -11.50 2.81 -5.65
CA LEU A 253 -12.57 2.55 -6.62
C LEU A 253 -13.64 3.64 -6.55
N ALA A 254 -13.93 4.15 -5.36
CA ALA A 254 -14.85 5.26 -5.19
C ALA A 254 -14.42 6.52 -5.97
N TRP A 255 -13.13 6.86 -6.00
CA TRP A 255 -12.62 7.96 -6.85
C TRP A 255 -12.81 7.68 -8.34
N ALA A 256 -12.51 6.47 -8.81
CA ALA A 256 -12.71 6.11 -10.21
C ALA A 256 -14.19 6.21 -10.62
N LEU A 257 -15.10 5.75 -9.76
CA LEU A 257 -16.55 5.83 -9.99
C LEU A 257 -17.05 7.28 -9.98
N ARG A 258 -16.52 8.11 -9.08
CA ARG A 258 -16.82 9.55 -9.02
C ARG A 258 -16.43 10.24 -10.33
N ASP A 259 -15.25 9.96 -10.87
CA ASP A 259 -14.77 10.57 -12.13
C ASP A 259 -15.59 10.12 -13.35
N GLN A 260 -16.25 8.96 -13.27
CA GLN A 260 -17.22 8.50 -14.26
C GLN A 260 -18.62 9.11 -14.07
N GLY A 261 -18.84 9.94 -13.03
CA GLY A 261 -20.14 10.51 -12.68
C GLY A 261 -21.08 9.56 -11.93
N ARG A 262 -20.61 8.37 -11.54
CA ARG A 262 -21.39 7.34 -10.84
C ARG A 262 -21.36 7.57 -9.32
N MET A 263 -21.91 8.71 -8.89
CA MET A 263 -21.80 9.19 -7.51
C MET A 263 -22.44 8.24 -6.48
N ALA A 264 -23.55 7.58 -6.82
CA ALA A 264 -24.22 6.64 -5.92
C ALA A 264 -23.33 5.41 -5.63
N ASP A 265 -22.72 4.83 -6.67
CA ASP A 265 -21.81 3.69 -6.53
C ASP A 265 -20.54 4.09 -5.76
N ALA A 266 -20.00 5.28 -6.05
CA ALA A 266 -18.85 5.84 -5.36
C ALA A 266 -19.12 5.99 -3.85
N MET A 267 -20.30 6.52 -3.49
CA MET A 267 -20.75 6.65 -2.10
C MET A 267 -20.86 5.29 -1.40
N ALA A 268 -21.44 4.29 -2.08
CA ALA A 268 -21.57 2.95 -1.52
C ALA A 268 -20.20 2.31 -1.24
N GLU A 269 -19.27 2.38 -2.20
CA GLU A 269 -17.94 1.79 -2.05
C GLU A 269 -17.08 2.50 -1.01
N SER A 270 -17.11 3.85 -0.96
CA SER A 270 -16.36 4.61 0.05
C SER A 270 -16.89 4.38 1.47
N ARG A 271 -18.22 4.32 1.65
CA ARG A 271 -18.84 3.97 2.94
C ARG A 271 -18.44 2.58 3.37
N HIS A 272 -18.51 1.61 2.46
CA HIS A 272 -18.14 0.23 2.75
C HIS A 272 -16.67 0.11 3.14
N ALA A 273 -15.77 0.77 2.40
CA ALA A 273 -14.34 0.82 2.71
C ALA A 273 -14.08 1.33 4.13
N TYR A 274 -14.71 2.44 4.52
CA TYR A 274 -14.52 3.03 5.85
C TYR A 274 -15.09 2.17 6.98
N VAL A 275 -16.31 1.63 6.82
CA VAL A 275 -16.93 0.76 7.83
C VAL A 275 -16.16 -0.55 8.00
N ALA A 276 -15.73 -1.17 6.90
CA ALA A 276 -14.94 -2.39 6.94
C ALA A 276 -13.54 -2.16 7.54
N ALA A 277 -12.93 -0.99 7.29
CA ALA A 277 -11.68 -0.57 7.93
C ALA A 277 -11.81 -0.38 9.45
N LEU A 278 -12.98 0.03 9.95
CA LEU A 278 -13.25 0.13 11.39
C LEU A 278 -13.41 -1.25 12.05
N ALA A 279 -13.99 -2.22 11.34
CA ALA A 279 -14.29 -3.55 11.87
C ALA A 279 -13.10 -4.53 11.77
N ASN A 280 -12.22 -4.35 10.79
CA ASN A 280 -11.10 -5.26 10.56
C ASN A 280 -9.89 -4.92 11.44
N GLY A 281 -9.57 -5.80 12.38
CA GLY A 281 -8.46 -5.64 13.35
C GLY A 281 -7.05 -5.62 12.74
N ALA A 282 -6.87 -6.04 11.49
CA ALA A 282 -5.59 -5.90 10.78
C ALA A 282 -5.44 -4.53 10.08
N THR A 283 -6.49 -3.71 10.08
CA THR A 283 -6.44 -2.38 9.47
C THR A 283 -5.59 -1.45 10.32
N THR A 284 -4.56 -0.85 9.70
CA THR A 284 -3.75 0.15 10.38
C THR A 284 -4.53 1.45 10.60
N ALA A 285 -4.13 2.24 11.59
CA ALA A 285 -4.75 3.54 11.84
C ALA A 285 -4.65 4.47 10.61
N ASP A 286 -3.52 4.46 9.88
CA ASP A 286 -3.39 5.25 8.66
C ASP A 286 -4.38 4.82 7.57
N GLN A 287 -4.53 3.52 7.32
CA GLN A 287 -5.50 2.99 6.33
C GLN A 287 -6.94 3.34 6.69
N ARG A 288 -7.30 3.23 7.96
CA ARG A 288 -8.63 3.59 8.45
C ARG A 288 -8.93 5.07 8.25
N ILE A 289 -7.97 5.94 8.56
CA ILE A 289 -8.14 7.38 8.38
C ILE A 289 -8.16 7.75 6.89
N ASP A 290 -7.34 7.10 6.05
CA ASP A 290 -7.35 7.31 4.60
C ASP A 290 -8.71 6.93 3.98
N ALA A 291 -9.27 5.78 4.35
CA ALA A 291 -10.61 5.36 3.92
C ALA A 291 -11.69 6.36 4.38
N GLY A 292 -11.60 6.83 5.63
CA GLY A 292 -12.50 7.84 6.17
C GLY A 292 -12.39 9.19 5.47
N ASN A 293 -11.17 9.62 5.08
CA ASN A 293 -10.94 10.86 4.34
C ASN A 293 -11.58 10.80 2.95
N VAL A 294 -11.52 9.66 2.26
CA VAL A 294 -12.24 9.45 1.00
C VAL A 294 -13.74 9.53 1.21
N TYR A 295 -14.27 8.88 2.25
CA TYR A 295 -15.70 8.92 2.56
C TYR A 295 -16.18 10.33 2.90
N ALA A 296 -15.41 11.09 3.68
CA ALA A 296 -15.70 12.50 3.98
C ALA A 296 -15.74 13.36 2.70
N GLY A 297 -14.80 13.14 1.78
CA GLY A 297 -14.80 13.79 0.47
C GLY A 297 -16.09 13.52 -0.32
N LEU A 298 -16.53 12.26 -0.40
CA LEU A 298 -17.75 11.94 -1.13
C LEU A 298 -19.02 12.44 -0.43
N LEU A 299 -19.04 12.47 0.90
CA LEU A 299 -20.11 13.14 1.66
C LEU A 299 -20.22 14.61 1.28
N ALA A 300 -19.09 15.30 1.16
CA ALA A 300 -19.08 16.69 0.72
C ALA A 300 -19.57 16.85 -0.73
N ASP A 301 -19.14 15.97 -1.65
CA ASP A 301 -19.55 16.01 -3.06
C ASP A 301 -21.07 15.84 -3.24
N VAL A 302 -21.73 15.02 -2.41
CA VAL A 302 -23.21 14.86 -2.43
C VAL A 302 -23.94 15.94 -1.63
N GLY A 303 -23.23 16.93 -1.10
CA GLY A 303 -23.81 18.04 -0.33
C GLY A 303 -24.07 17.74 1.16
N GLN A 304 -23.67 16.57 1.67
CA GLN A 304 -23.75 16.23 3.09
C GLN A 304 -22.57 16.83 3.87
N LEU A 305 -22.51 18.18 3.88
CA LEU A 305 -21.37 18.94 4.37
C LEU A 305 -21.17 18.84 5.89
N LEU A 306 -22.26 18.85 6.67
CA LEU A 306 -22.18 18.75 8.13
C LEU A 306 -21.54 17.41 8.58
N PRO A 307 -22.02 16.23 8.11
CA PRO A 307 -21.33 14.96 8.35
C PRO A 307 -19.89 14.94 7.85
N ALA A 308 -19.63 15.48 6.66
CA ALA A 308 -18.27 15.51 6.08
C ALA A 308 -17.29 16.29 6.97
N ILE A 309 -17.67 17.48 7.43
CA ILE A 309 -16.85 18.34 8.30
C ILE A 309 -16.62 17.69 9.67
N ALA A 310 -17.67 17.11 10.26
CA ALA A 310 -17.56 16.42 11.54
C ALA A 310 -16.59 15.24 11.46
N LEU A 311 -16.73 14.41 10.42
CA LEU A 311 -15.84 13.28 10.17
C LEU A 311 -14.41 13.76 9.92
N GLN A 312 -14.22 14.74 9.03
CA GLN A 312 -12.90 15.27 8.69
C GLN A 312 -12.17 15.83 9.92
N ARG A 313 -12.87 16.57 10.81
CA ARG A 313 -12.29 17.07 12.07
C ARG A 313 -11.87 15.94 13.00
N SER A 314 -12.66 14.88 13.12
CA SER A 314 -12.31 13.72 13.95
C SER A 314 -11.04 13.04 13.44
N LEU A 315 -11.04 12.71 12.14
CA LEU A 315 -9.93 12.06 11.46
C LEU A 315 -8.64 12.90 11.51
N LEU A 316 -8.77 14.21 11.39
CA LEU A 316 -7.64 15.13 11.46
C LEU A 316 -7.01 15.17 12.87
N ARG A 317 -7.81 15.17 13.94
CA ARG A 317 -7.30 15.09 15.32
C ARG A 317 -6.47 13.83 15.53
N GLU A 318 -6.97 12.69 15.05
CA GLU A 318 -6.23 11.43 15.11
C GLU A 318 -4.93 11.50 14.29
N ARG A 319 -4.97 12.02 13.05
CA ARG A 319 -3.78 12.13 12.21
C ARG A 319 -2.72 13.06 12.82
N ILE A 320 -3.13 14.18 13.41
CA ILE A 320 -2.23 15.11 14.09
C ILE A 320 -1.55 14.43 15.28
N ALA A 321 -2.29 13.67 16.08
CA ALA A 321 -1.72 12.94 17.21
C ALA A 321 -0.66 11.91 16.78
N MET A 322 -0.86 11.26 15.62
CA MET A 322 0.07 10.24 15.12
C MET A 322 1.30 10.80 14.37
N ARG A 323 1.14 11.89 13.62
CA ARG A 323 2.16 12.37 12.65
C ARG A 323 2.67 13.78 12.93
N GLY A 324 2.05 14.50 13.86
CA GLY A 324 2.33 15.91 14.13
C GLY A 324 1.66 16.87 13.14
N LEU A 325 1.64 18.16 13.50
CA LEU A 325 0.90 19.20 12.77
C LEU A 325 1.51 19.56 11.40
N GLU A 326 2.83 19.40 11.24
CA GLU A 326 3.58 19.80 10.04
C GLU A 326 3.65 18.69 8.97
N HIS A 327 3.09 17.50 9.24
CA HIS A 327 3.18 16.37 8.32
C HIS A 327 2.39 16.63 7.01
N PRO A 328 2.92 16.31 5.82
CA PRO A 328 2.27 16.62 4.53
C PRO A 328 0.81 16.14 4.41
N LEU A 329 0.51 14.92 4.87
CA LEU A 329 -0.86 14.37 4.88
C LEU A 329 -1.82 15.19 5.77
N VAL A 330 -1.35 15.72 6.89
CA VAL A 330 -2.15 16.58 7.78
C VAL A 330 -2.47 17.90 7.07
N LEU A 331 -1.48 18.50 6.41
CA LEU A 331 -1.68 19.75 5.66
C LEU A 331 -2.71 19.57 4.54
N SER A 332 -2.65 18.46 3.79
CA SER A 332 -3.64 18.11 2.78
C SER A 332 -5.05 17.94 3.36
N MET A 333 -5.20 17.17 4.44
CA MET A 333 -6.48 16.99 5.12
C MET A 333 -7.07 18.29 5.68
N ARG A 334 -6.23 19.23 6.14
CA ARG A 334 -6.64 20.58 6.57
C ARG A 334 -7.15 21.42 5.41
N ASN A 335 -6.51 21.33 4.24
CA ASN A 335 -7.01 21.99 3.04
C ASN A 335 -8.38 21.43 2.63
N SER A 336 -8.57 20.09 2.67
CA SER A 336 -9.89 19.48 2.42
C SER A 336 -10.95 19.97 3.40
N LEU A 337 -10.63 20.06 4.70
CA LEU A 337 -11.54 20.64 5.70
C LEU A 337 -11.93 22.08 5.36
N ALA A 338 -10.96 22.92 4.98
CA ALA A 338 -11.23 24.29 4.57
C ALA A 338 -12.13 24.37 3.33
N VAL A 339 -11.93 23.50 2.34
CA VAL A 339 -12.80 23.39 1.16
C VAL A 339 -14.22 23.01 1.58
N PHE A 340 -14.40 22.06 2.51
CA PHE A 340 -15.74 21.72 3.00
C PHE A 340 -16.42 22.89 3.72
N LEU A 341 -15.67 23.69 4.49
CA LEU A 341 -16.18 24.91 5.12
C LEU A 341 -16.59 25.97 4.08
N LEU A 342 -15.80 26.14 3.01
CA LEU A 342 -16.16 27.00 1.88
C LEU A 342 -17.45 26.56 1.20
N MET A 343 -17.61 25.25 0.94
CA MET A 343 -18.84 24.68 0.38
C MET A 343 -20.04 24.89 1.30
N GLN A 344 -19.83 24.82 2.62
CA GLN A 344 -20.85 25.12 3.64
C GLN A 344 -21.15 26.62 3.76
N ARG A 345 -20.36 27.47 3.09
CA ARG A 345 -20.43 28.94 3.18
C ARG A 345 -20.05 29.49 4.55
N ASP A 346 -19.35 28.70 5.37
CA ASP A 346 -18.72 29.17 6.60
C ASP A 346 -17.34 29.76 6.25
N PHE A 347 -17.39 30.92 5.59
CA PHE A 347 -16.20 31.58 5.06
C PHE A 347 -15.26 32.07 6.17
N ALA A 348 -15.80 32.42 7.34
CA ALA A 348 -15.02 32.88 8.49
C ALA A 348 -14.19 31.74 9.11
N ALA A 349 -14.80 30.56 9.30
CA ALA A 349 -14.05 29.39 9.75
C ALA A 349 -13.03 28.95 8.69
N ALA A 350 -13.39 28.97 7.40
CA ALA A 350 -12.47 28.66 6.32
C ALA A 350 -11.26 29.61 6.29
N GLU A 351 -11.47 30.93 6.41
CA GLU A 351 -10.40 31.93 6.49
C GLU A 351 -9.46 31.64 7.67
N THR A 352 -10.00 31.33 8.84
CA THR A 352 -9.20 31.03 10.04
C THR A 352 -8.28 29.83 9.80
N GLU A 353 -8.82 28.74 9.24
CA GLU A 353 -8.03 27.54 8.96
C GLU A 353 -7.01 27.76 7.84
N LEU A 354 -7.41 28.42 6.75
CA LEU A 354 -6.54 28.67 5.60
C LEU A 354 -5.43 29.66 5.92
N ALA A 355 -5.68 30.69 6.72
CA ALA A 355 -4.65 31.64 7.15
C ALA A 355 -3.58 30.94 8.00
N SER A 356 -3.99 30.02 8.89
CA SER A 356 -3.08 29.18 9.66
C SER A 356 -2.30 28.22 8.76
N LEU A 357 -2.99 27.54 7.84
CA LEU A 357 -2.38 26.60 6.92
C LEU A 357 -1.38 27.28 5.97
N LEU A 358 -1.70 28.48 5.46
CA LEU A 358 -0.83 29.24 4.55
C LEU A 358 0.50 29.61 5.20
N ARG A 359 0.49 29.97 6.50
CA ARG A 359 1.74 30.24 7.24
C ARG A 359 2.62 29.01 7.31
N LEU A 360 2.03 27.83 7.56
CA LEU A 360 2.78 26.57 7.63
C LEU A 360 3.32 26.15 6.25
N THR A 361 2.49 26.19 5.21
CA THR A 361 2.93 25.79 3.85
C THR A 361 4.00 26.73 3.30
N ARG A 362 3.92 28.04 3.57
CA ARG A 362 5.00 28.99 3.24
C ARG A 362 6.30 28.67 3.98
N LYS A 363 6.24 28.37 5.28
CA LYS A 363 7.42 28.00 6.09
C LYS A 363 8.07 26.71 5.58
N LEU A 364 7.28 25.68 5.25
CA LEU A 364 7.77 24.35 4.94
C LEU A 364 8.15 24.16 3.47
N TYR A 365 7.39 24.76 2.55
CA TYR A 365 7.53 24.53 1.11
C TYR A 365 7.94 25.77 0.33
N GLY A 366 7.90 26.96 0.96
CA GLY A 366 8.13 28.24 0.30
C GLY A 366 6.89 28.79 -0.41
N ASP A 367 7.02 30.01 -0.91
CA ASP A 367 5.89 30.78 -1.48
C ASP A 367 5.42 30.28 -2.85
N ASN A 368 6.30 29.63 -3.61
CA ASN A 368 6.03 29.22 -4.99
C ASN A 368 5.61 27.74 -5.14
N ALA A 369 5.58 26.98 -4.05
CA ALA A 369 5.16 25.59 -4.07
C ALA A 369 3.66 25.46 -4.45
N ALA A 370 3.32 24.42 -5.21
CA ALA A 370 1.96 24.18 -5.67
C ALA A 370 0.94 24.12 -4.51
N ASP A 371 1.31 23.47 -3.40
CA ASP A 371 0.47 23.36 -2.21
C ASP A 371 0.24 24.72 -1.54
N THR A 372 1.28 25.56 -1.46
CA THR A 372 1.17 26.93 -0.92
C THR A 372 0.23 27.77 -1.77
N LEU A 373 0.36 27.70 -3.09
CA LEU A 373 -0.47 28.45 -4.03
C LEU A 373 -1.95 27.99 -3.99
N MET A 374 -2.19 26.70 -3.81
CA MET A 374 -3.55 26.17 -3.66
C MET A 374 -4.23 26.71 -2.39
N VAL A 375 -3.55 26.66 -1.25
CA VAL A 375 -4.06 27.20 0.02
C VAL A 375 -4.30 28.71 -0.09
N GLU A 376 -3.40 29.43 -0.76
CA GLU A 376 -3.55 30.86 -1.02
C GLU A 376 -4.81 31.17 -1.85
N SER A 377 -5.04 30.42 -2.93
CA SER A 377 -6.23 30.59 -3.77
C SER A 377 -7.51 30.37 -2.98
N ASN A 378 -7.56 29.32 -2.17
CA ASN A 378 -8.71 29.02 -1.31
C ASN A 378 -8.95 30.14 -0.28
N LEU A 379 -7.88 30.72 0.28
CA LEU A 379 -7.99 31.84 1.22
C LEU A 379 -8.51 33.11 0.54
N ALA A 380 -8.02 33.41 -0.65
CA ALA A 380 -8.52 34.54 -1.44
C ALA A 380 -10.01 34.39 -1.76
N ASP A 381 -10.46 33.17 -2.08
CA ASP A 381 -11.88 32.90 -2.27
C ASP A 381 -12.70 33.06 -0.98
N ALA A 382 -12.21 32.58 0.16
CA ALA A 382 -12.86 32.78 1.46
C ALA A 382 -13.07 34.28 1.76
N LEU A 383 -12.05 35.10 1.50
CA LEU A 383 -12.09 36.55 1.72
C LEU A 383 -13.03 37.25 0.73
N ARG A 384 -13.01 36.85 -0.53
CA ARG A 384 -13.88 37.40 -1.58
C ARG A 384 -15.36 37.17 -1.25
N GLN A 385 -15.70 35.97 -0.80
CA GLN A 385 -17.08 35.63 -0.43
C GLN A 385 -17.59 36.40 0.80
N GLN A 386 -16.68 36.93 1.62
CA GLN A 386 -17.00 37.84 2.73
C GLN A 386 -17.02 39.32 2.32
N GLY A 387 -16.72 39.66 1.06
CA GLY A 387 -16.59 41.05 0.61
C GLY A 387 -15.28 41.73 1.01
N LYS A 388 -14.32 41.00 1.61
CA LYS A 388 -12.99 41.51 1.98
C LYS A 388 -12.06 41.59 0.76
N LEU A 389 -12.47 42.36 -0.25
CA LEU A 389 -11.80 42.40 -1.56
C LEU A 389 -10.37 42.94 -1.49
N ALA A 390 -10.10 43.90 -0.60
CA ALA A 390 -8.77 44.46 -0.41
C ALA A 390 -7.77 43.41 0.14
N ASP A 391 -8.20 42.59 1.11
CA ASP A 391 -7.38 41.52 1.65
C ASP A 391 -7.15 40.40 0.64
N ALA A 392 -8.19 40.01 -0.11
CA ALA A 392 -8.05 39.03 -1.19
C ALA A 392 -7.05 39.51 -2.26
N ALA A 393 -7.12 40.80 -2.64
CA ALA A 393 -6.18 41.42 -3.57
C ALA A 393 -4.75 41.46 -3.01
N ARG A 394 -4.57 41.74 -1.71
CA ARG A 394 -3.25 41.74 -1.07
C ARG A 394 -2.62 40.36 -1.06
N ILE A 395 -3.37 39.33 -0.70
CA ILE A 395 -2.88 37.95 -0.66
C ILE A 395 -2.43 37.49 -2.05
N THR A 396 -3.28 37.71 -3.07
CA THR A 396 -2.95 37.38 -4.45
C THR A 396 -1.79 38.22 -5.00
N ALA A 397 -1.72 39.52 -4.69
CA ALA A 397 -0.61 40.38 -5.14
C ALA A 397 0.75 39.96 -4.56
N GLN A 398 0.79 39.52 -3.30
CA GLN A 398 2.01 39.02 -2.66
C GLN A 398 2.61 37.84 -3.43
N SER A 399 1.81 36.85 -3.82
CA SER A 399 2.34 35.73 -4.63
C SER A 399 2.73 36.14 -6.04
N TRP A 400 2.05 37.11 -6.66
CA TRP A 400 2.44 37.61 -7.97
C TRP A 400 3.82 38.29 -7.93
N SER A 401 4.09 39.08 -6.89
CA SER A 401 5.39 39.74 -6.71
C SER A 401 6.53 38.74 -6.45
N ALA A 402 6.28 37.66 -5.71
CA ALA A 402 7.23 36.56 -5.52
C ALA A 402 7.50 35.75 -6.80
N ARG A 403 6.54 35.75 -7.75
CA ARG A 403 6.62 35.01 -9.04
C ARG A 403 7.20 35.83 -10.20
N ALA A 404 7.14 37.16 -10.14
CA ALA A 404 7.63 38.04 -11.20
C ALA A 404 9.12 37.80 -11.59
N PRO A 405 10.07 37.55 -10.67
CA PRO A 405 11.47 37.28 -11.03
C PRO A 405 11.64 35.98 -11.82
N CYS A 406 10.92 34.90 -11.47
CA CYS A 406 11.04 33.59 -12.13
C CYS A 406 10.45 33.56 -13.55
N SER A 407 9.45 34.41 -13.84
CA SER A 407 8.80 34.45 -15.16
C SER A 407 9.65 35.12 -16.25
N ALA A 408 10.56 36.03 -15.87
CA ALA A 408 11.43 36.73 -16.81
C ALA A 408 12.51 35.83 -17.45
N THR A 409 12.84 34.71 -16.79
CA THR A 409 13.83 33.72 -17.24
C THR A 409 13.21 32.54 -18.01
N MET A 410 11.89 32.37 -17.99
CA MET A 410 11.22 31.20 -18.57
C MET A 410 10.76 31.47 -20.01
N ARG A 411 11.47 30.96 -21.03
CA ARG A 411 11.15 31.17 -22.46
C ARG A 411 9.79 30.59 -22.91
N ARG A 412 9.18 29.67 -22.14
CA ARG A 412 7.82 29.12 -22.34
C ARG A 412 7.27 28.58 -21.02
N PRO A 413 6.24 29.19 -20.40
CA PRO A 413 5.60 28.57 -19.24
C PRO A 413 4.75 27.36 -19.66
N PRO A 414 4.72 26.25 -18.90
CA PRO A 414 3.86 25.10 -19.15
C PRO A 414 2.37 25.46 -19.04
N SER A 415 1.53 24.77 -19.80
CA SER A 415 0.10 25.07 -20.03
C SER A 415 -0.74 25.18 -18.74
N ALA A 416 -0.38 24.47 -17.67
CA ALA A 416 -1.05 24.56 -16.37
C ALA A 416 -0.82 25.91 -15.68
N ILE A 417 0.41 26.43 -15.71
CA ILE A 417 0.74 27.77 -15.17
C ILE A 417 0.03 28.83 -16.02
N ALA A 418 -0.02 28.65 -17.34
CA ALA A 418 -0.76 29.53 -18.23
C ALA A 418 -2.28 29.51 -17.99
N ALA A 419 -2.88 28.38 -17.61
CA ALA A 419 -4.31 28.26 -17.28
C ALA A 419 -4.64 28.94 -15.94
N THR A 420 -3.82 28.72 -14.91
CA THR A 420 -3.96 29.39 -13.60
C THR A 420 -3.71 30.89 -13.70
N MET A 421 -2.72 31.31 -14.51
CA MET A 421 -2.46 32.72 -14.84
C MET A 421 -3.63 33.36 -15.61
N ARG A 422 -4.30 32.62 -16.49
CA ARG A 422 -5.42 33.14 -17.30
C ARG A 422 -6.71 33.27 -16.48
N CYS A 423 -6.99 32.37 -15.54
CA CYS A 423 -8.15 32.46 -14.66
C CYS A 423 -8.07 33.60 -13.62
N GLY A 424 -6.89 33.81 -13.00
CA GLY A 424 -6.72 34.92 -12.05
C GLY A 424 -6.77 36.31 -12.70
N TYR A 425 -6.28 36.44 -13.93
CA TYR A 425 -6.26 37.72 -14.64
C TYR A 425 -7.62 38.08 -15.29
N TRP A 426 -8.36 37.10 -15.83
CA TRP A 426 -9.68 37.36 -16.44
C TRP A 426 -10.76 37.73 -15.42
N THR A 427 -10.67 37.20 -14.19
CA THR A 427 -11.62 37.51 -13.11
C THR A 427 -11.35 38.88 -12.47
N MET A 428 -10.08 39.33 -12.40
CA MET A 428 -9.74 40.70 -11.99
C MET A 428 -10.13 41.76 -13.03
N ALA A 429 -9.95 41.48 -14.34
CA ALA A 429 -10.20 42.46 -15.40
C ALA A 429 -11.69 42.68 -15.72
N SER A 430 -12.58 41.76 -15.34
CA SER A 430 -14.02 41.82 -15.67
C SER A 430 -14.87 42.56 -14.63
N TRP A 431 -14.34 42.91 -13.46
CA TRP A 431 -15.15 43.45 -12.35
C TRP A 431 -14.60 44.70 -11.63
N MET A 432 -13.52 45.32 -12.13
CA MET A 432 -13.10 46.63 -11.64
C MET A 432 -13.91 47.76 -12.31
N PRO A 433 -14.70 48.56 -11.57
CA PRO A 433 -15.26 49.80 -12.09
C PRO A 433 -14.12 50.79 -12.36
N ARG A 434 -14.20 51.51 -13.48
CA ARG A 434 -13.27 52.57 -13.90
C ARG A 434 -12.89 53.51 -12.74
N TRP A 435 -11.64 53.47 -12.32
CA TRP A 435 -10.98 54.58 -11.62
C TRP A 435 -10.08 55.33 -12.60
N PRO A 436 -10.40 56.58 -12.97
CA PRO A 436 -9.53 57.41 -13.80
C PRO A 436 -8.53 58.14 -12.90
N ASN A 437 -7.36 57.53 -12.65
CA ASN A 437 -6.06 58.18 -12.37
C ASN A 437 -5.12 57.27 -11.57
N SER A 438 -4.59 56.22 -12.22
CA SER A 438 -3.35 55.56 -11.80
C SER A 438 -2.63 54.82 -12.94
N ALA A 439 -3.05 55.07 -14.19
CA ALA A 439 -2.57 54.38 -15.40
C ALA A 439 -1.11 54.70 -15.80
N HIS A 440 -0.41 55.58 -15.09
CA HIS A 440 0.96 55.97 -15.43
C HIS A 440 2.07 55.18 -14.72
N ARG A 441 1.78 54.37 -13.68
CA ARG A 441 2.83 53.63 -12.95
C ARG A 441 2.99 52.15 -13.29
N TRP A 442 2.10 51.59 -14.12
CA TRP A 442 2.06 50.14 -14.41
C TRP A 442 2.24 49.78 -15.90
N ARG A 443 2.68 50.72 -16.76
CA ARG A 443 2.81 50.53 -18.22
C ARG A 443 4.18 50.06 -18.73
N ARG A 444 5.04 49.46 -17.90
CA ARG A 444 6.29 48.81 -18.35
C ARG A 444 6.46 47.52 -17.54
N PRO A 445 6.23 46.32 -18.13
CA PRO A 445 7.07 45.75 -19.20
C PRO A 445 6.36 44.80 -20.22
N CYS A 446 5.23 45.18 -20.84
CA CYS A 446 4.56 44.33 -21.86
C CYS A 446 4.89 44.69 -23.33
N GLY A 447 5.90 45.52 -23.58
CA GLY A 447 6.19 46.10 -24.91
C GLY A 447 6.76 45.15 -25.97
N CYS A 448 7.08 43.89 -25.67
CA CYS A 448 7.82 43.02 -26.62
C CYS A 448 7.00 41.89 -27.26
N TRP A 449 5.73 41.66 -26.92
CA TRP A 449 4.95 40.51 -27.45
C TRP A 449 3.85 40.85 -28.46
N ALA A 450 3.49 42.13 -28.65
CA ALA A 450 2.34 42.50 -29.50
C ALA A 450 2.67 42.67 -31.01
N ALA A 451 3.92 42.50 -31.45
CA ALA A 451 4.32 42.83 -32.83
C ALA A 451 4.59 41.63 -33.76
N ARG A 452 4.19 40.39 -33.41
CA ARG A 452 4.56 39.21 -34.23
C ARG A 452 3.47 38.17 -34.47
N ILE A 453 2.20 38.58 -34.52
CA ILE A 453 1.09 37.70 -34.94
C ILE A 453 0.15 38.46 -35.91
N HIS A 454 0.69 38.86 -37.06
CA HIS A 454 -0.10 39.13 -38.27
C HIS A 454 0.67 38.67 -39.51
N ARG A 455 0.59 37.38 -39.82
CA ARG A 455 0.74 36.86 -41.19
C ARG A 455 -0.21 35.66 -41.36
N PRO A 456 -1.13 35.68 -42.35
CA PRO A 456 -1.97 34.52 -42.65
C PRO A 456 -1.16 33.47 -43.44
N PRO A 457 -1.41 32.16 -43.27
CA PRO A 457 -0.76 31.14 -44.08
C PRO A 457 -1.43 31.03 -45.46
N ARG A 458 -0.58 30.90 -46.49
CA ARG A 458 -0.96 30.61 -47.89
C ARG A 458 -1.34 29.13 -48.06
N SER A 459 -2.48 28.92 -48.73
CA SER A 459 -2.95 27.82 -49.59
C SER A 459 -2.16 26.49 -49.75
N CYS A 460 -2.86 25.36 -49.57
CA CYS A 460 -2.85 24.12 -50.39
C CYS A 460 -4.10 23.30 -49.98
N ALA A 461 -5.24 23.37 -50.69
CA ALA A 461 -5.62 22.61 -51.89
C ALA A 461 -6.05 21.14 -51.62
N ALA A 462 -7.35 20.91 -51.38
CA ALA A 462 -8.10 19.70 -51.79
C ALA A 462 -9.63 19.83 -51.51
N CYS A 463 -10.43 19.89 -52.60
CA CYS A 463 -11.85 19.48 -52.73
C CYS A 463 -12.98 20.38 -52.13
N PRO A 464 -14.21 20.37 -52.70
CA PRO A 464 -14.68 21.37 -53.67
C PRO A 464 -15.82 22.27 -53.15
N LYS A 465 -15.95 23.46 -53.75
CA LYS A 465 -17.05 24.43 -53.50
C LYS A 465 -18.36 23.97 -54.16
N PRO A 466 -19.52 24.30 -53.56
CA PRO A 466 -20.71 24.71 -54.30
C PRO A 466 -20.85 26.24 -54.32
N SER A 467 -21.39 26.71 -55.43
CA SER A 467 -21.51 28.08 -55.91
C SER A 467 -22.58 28.93 -55.22
N ALA A 468 -22.43 30.24 -55.44
CA ALA A 468 -23.20 31.35 -54.95
C ALA A 468 -24.67 31.42 -55.45
N GLY A 469 -25.45 32.25 -54.74
CA GLY A 469 -26.73 32.85 -55.16
C GLY A 469 -27.53 33.26 -53.92
N SER A 470 -27.50 34.54 -53.50
CA SER A 470 -28.58 35.55 -53.73
C SER A 470 -29.95 35.11 -53.16
N ALA A 471 -30.70 35.82 -52.32
CA ALA A 471 -30.82 37.25 -52.05
C ALA A 471 -31.70 37.50 -50.79
N SER A 472 -31.62 38.73 -50.25
CA SER A 472 -32.70 39.57 -49.68
C SER A 472 -33.72 39.05 -48.63
N TRP A 473 -33.59 39.57 -47.39
CA TRP A 473 -34.56 40.11 -46.38
C TRP A 473 -36.11 40.07 -46.65
N PRO A 474 -36.98 40.38 -45.64
CA PRO A 474 -37.29 39.85 -44.28
C PRO A 474 -38.85 39.63 -44.17
N PRO A 475 -39.65 39.86 -43.07
CA PRO A 475 -39.51 39.78 -41.60
C PRO A 475 -40.63 38.92 -40.89
N ARG A 476 -40.55 38.84 -39.55
CA ARG A 476 -41.60 38.59 -38.51
C ARG A 476 -42.96 37.95 -38.90
N ALA A 477 -43.35 36.90 -38.16
CA ALA A 477 -44.71 36.77 -37.60
C ALA A 477 -44.78 35.76 -36.44
N THR A 478 -45.53 36.17 -35.42
CA THR A 478 -46.03 35.49 -34.22
C THR A 478 -47.13 34.47 -34.50
N THR A 479 -47.19 33.37 -33.72
CA THR A 479 -48.40 32.67 -33.22
C THR A 479 -47.91 31.56 -32.27
N HIS A 480 -48.08 31.62 -30.94
CA HIS A 480 -49.28 31.30 -30.16
C HIS A 480 -50.11 30.12 -30.69
N SER A 481 -49.93 28.95 -30.07
CA SER A 481 -51.03 28.01 -29.79
C SER A 481 -50.82 27.36 -28.42
N ARG A 482 -51.79 27.60 -27.54
CA ARG A 482 -52.05 26.87 -26.30
C ARG A 482 -52.92 25.64 -26.61
N HIS A 483 -53.02 24.75 -25.62
CA HIS A 483 -53.99 23.66 -25.38
C HIS A 483 -53.44 22.27 -25.71
N CYS A 484 -53.62 21.22 -24.90
CA CYS A 484 -54.12 21.02 -23.53
C CYS A 484 -54.03 19.51 -23.26
N ARG A 485 -53.70 19.11 -22.02
CA ARG A 485 -53.99 17.81 -21.35
C ARG A 485 -53.31 16.57 -21.97
N PHE A 486 -52.76 15.62 -21.23
CA PHE A 486 -53.01 15.11 -19.87
C PHE A 486 -51.71 14.94 -19.08
#